data_AF-A0A0L9UDP4-F1
#
_entry.id   AF-A0A0L9UDP4-F1
#
_cell.length_a   1.000
_cell.length_b   1.000
_cell.length_c   1.000
_cell.angle_alpha   90.00
_cell.angle_beta   90.00
_cell.angle_gamma   90.00
#
_symmetry.space_group_name_H-M   'P 1'
#
loop_
_entity.id
_entity.type
_entity.pdbx_description
1 polymer ?
#
loop_
_entity_poly.entity_id
_entity_poly.type
_entity_poly.pdbx_seq_one_letter_code
_entity_poly.pdbx_strand_id
1 'polypeptide(L)'
;MIIPDASVPLSTEEIFTVEQAYKSFISWPKFLVKPVSDPSTQAQEKIPLSKDDPFSSLHLLADILDDKPLEVEYDANVFGAGSEVPIYLNSQDVRKLASGTQELNISIIQLWTMYMSGVTNKLGRSDDYGFIDPQDIHESNDFDHINTRMISSFRRGKKIYFLPYISGRHWQLLVMSMQDNYALWFCSLHRPPPTQLKQAIDCSIPASMMMGGRSIVNSRKIAWISLKCNRQNGSYECGYYVMYWMTYIIRSHITSRWETRFKTTTPVPEKSLLFIRNAAAKYIVRLYNSS
;
A
#
# COMPACT_ATOMS: atom_id res chain seq x y z
N MET A 1 -24.07 -32.08 26.16
CA MET A 1 -25.47 -32.54 26.04
C MET A 1 -26.03 -32.57 27.46
N ILE A 2 -26.97 -31.68 27.78
CA ILE A 2 -27.62 -31.64 29.10
C ILE A 2 -28.82 -32.60 29.04
N ILE A 3 -28.94 -33.51 29.99
CA ILE A 3 -30.06 -34.46 30.09
C ILE A 3 -31.07 -33.87 31.09
N PRO A 4 -32.22 -33.35 30.64
CA PRO A 4 -33.13 -32.54 31.47
C PRO A 4 -33.67 -33.31 32.70
N ASP A 5 -33.96 -34.60 32.52
CA ASP A 5 -34.57 -35.46 33.53
C ASP A 5 -33.58 -36.07 34.53
N ALA A 6 -32.28 -35.77 34.40
CA ALA A 6 -31.28 -36.29 35.32
C ALA A 6 -31.47 -35.70 36.73
N SER A 7 -31.26 -36.52 37.76
CA SER A 7 -31.37 -36.06 39.16
C SER A 7 -30.26 -35.08 39.54
N VAL A 8 -30.59 -34.07 40.34
CA VAL A 8 -29.59 -33.15 40.87
C VAL A 8 -28.82 -33.77 42.04
N PRO A 9 -27.54 -33.40 42.26
CA PRO A 9 -26.70 -33.97 43.32
C PRO A 9 -27.17 -33.62 44.74
N LEU A 10 -27.93 -32.54 44.89
CA LEU A 10 -28.50 -32.06 46.16
C LEU A 10 -29.96 -31.68 45.90
N SER A 11 -30.87 -32.65 46.02
CA SER A 11 -32.30 -32.40 45.86
C SER A 11 -32.87 -31.67 47.07
N THR A 12 -33.82 -30.77 46.82
CA THR A 12 -34.65 -30.16 47.88
C THR A 12 -36.07 -30.68 47.74
N GLU A 13 -36.98 -30.32 48.65
CA GLU A 13 -38.38 -30.75 48.55
C GLU A 13 -39.09 -30.25 47.28
N GLU A 14 -38.54 -29.22 46.61
CA GLU A 14 -39.13 -28.60 45.41
C GLU A 14 -38.35 -28.88 44.11
N ILE A 15 -37.09 -29.35 44.19
CA ILE A 15 -36.21 -29.49 43.01
C ILE A 15 -35.51 -30.86 43.04
N PHE A 16 -35.81 -31.68 42.03
CA PHE A 16 -35.31 -33.05 41.90
C PHE A 16 -34.50 -33.27 40.61
N THR A 17 -34.78 -32.52 39.53
CA THR A 17 -34.15 -32.72 38.21
C THR A 17 -33.34 -31.52 37.72
N VAL A 18 -32.42 -31.77 36.77
CA VAL A 18 -31.55 -30.74 36.17
C VAL A 18 -32.36 -29.64 35.47
N GLU A 19 -33.49 -29.98 34.85
CA GLU A 19 -34.40 -29.00 34.25
C GLU A 19 -35.00 -28.06 35.30
N GLN A 20 -35.47 -28.60 36.43
CA GLN A 20 -36.04 -27.80 37.52
C GLN A 20 -35.01 -26.90 38.20
N ALA A 21 -33.74 -27.28 38.16
CA ALA A 21 -32.64 -26.48 38.69
C ALA A 21 -32.20 -25.35 37.74
N TYR A 22 -32.68 -25.33 36.49
CA TYR A 22 -32.31 -24.29 35.53
C TYR A 22 -32.91 -22.94 35.96
N LYS A 23 -32.03 -21.97 36.26
CA LYS A 23 -32.36 -20.63 36.84
C LYS A 23 -32.81 -20.63 38.30
N SER A 24 -32.66 -21.73 39.05
CA SER A 24 -32.85 -21.72 40.50
C SER A 24 -31.56 -21.28 41.23
N PHE A 25 -31.68 -20.98 42.53
CA PHE A 25 -30.56 -20.56 43.39
C PHE A 25 -29.69 -21.73 43.91
N ILE A 26 -29.90 -22.97 43.43
CA ILE A 26 -29.12 -24.12 43.88
C ILE A 26 -27.67 -23.98 43.42
N SER A 27 -26.77 -23.97 44.40
CA SER A 27 -25.32 -23.89 44.16
C SER A 27 -24.77 -25.25 43.74
N TRP A 28 -24.26 -25.34 42.51
CA TRP A 28 -23.64 -26.56 41.99
C TRP A 28 -22.20 -26.73 42.51
N PRO A 29 -21.79 -27.95 42.90
CA PRO A 29 -20.40 -28.21 43.27
C PRO A 29 -19.44 -27.84 42.13
N LYS A 30 -18.39 -27.07 42.44
CA LYS A 30 -17.48 -26.48 41.43
C LYS A 30 -16.83 -27.49 40.50
N PHE A 31 -16.69 -28.75 40.91
CA PHE A 31 -16.10 -29.81 40.08
C PHE A 31 -17.08 -30.37 39.02
N LEU A 32 -18.39 -30.09 39.13
CA LEU A 32 -19.42 -30.51 38.17
C LEU A 32 -19.76 -29.42 37.14
N VAL A 33 -19.23 -28.20 37.29
CA VAL A 33 -19.51 -27.06 36.42
C VAL A 33 -18.24 -26.68 35.67
N LYS A 34 -18.26 -26.80 34.33
CA LYS A 34 -17.28 -26.10 33.48
C LYS A 34 -17.78 -24.67 33.24
N PRO A 35 -16.92 -23.65 33.35
CA PRO A 35 -17.32 -22.30 32.95
C PRO A 35 -17.65 -22.32 31.46
N VAL A 36 -18.88 -21.96 31.13
CA VAL A 36 -19.28 -21.70 29.74
C VAL A 36 -18.73 -20.32 29.42
N SER A 37 -17.73 -20.26 28.55
CA SER A 37 -17.26 -19.00 28.00
C SER A 37 -18.41 -18.36 27.21
N ASP A 38 -18.66 -17.07 27.43
CA ASP A 38 -19.56 -16.28 26.60
C ASP A 38 -19.20 -16.46 25.10
N PRO A 39 -20.16 -16.70 24.19
CA PRO A 39 -19.88 -16.84 22.76
C PRO A 39 -19.42 -15.54 22.09
N SER A 40 -19.47 -14.40 22.79
CA SER A 40 -18.99 -13.12 22.27
C SER A 40 -17.58 -12.84 22.74
N THR A 41 -16.64 -12.80 21.79
CA THR A 41 -15.20 -12.47 21.92
C THR A 41 -14.25 -13.65 22.12
N GLN A 42 -14.38 -14.71 21.32
CA GLN A 42 -13.17 -15.39 20.85
C GLN A 42 -12.56 -14.53 19.75
N ALA A 43 -11.58 -13.69 20.09
CA ALA A 43 -10.63 -13.24 19.09
C ALA A 43 -10.01 -14.52 18.50
N GLN A 44 -10.29 -14.84 17.24
CA GLN A 44 -9.58 -15.91 16.55
C GLN A 44 -8.09 -15.60 16.70
N GLU A 45 -7.33 -16.52 17.31
CA GLU A 45 -5.89 -16.38 17.40
C GLU A 45 -5.34 -16.29 15.98
N LYS A 46 -4.87 -15.11 15.63
CA LYS A 46 -4.33 -14.79 14.32
C LYS A 46 -3.08 -15.63 14.07
N ILE A 47 -3.14 -16.53 13.09
CA ILE A 47 -2.00 -17.40 12.75
C ILE A 47 -0.94 -16.53 12.06
N PRO A 48 0.28 -16.38 12.63
CA PRO A 48 1.35 -15.61 12.00
C PRO A 48 1.87 -16.35 10.77
N LEU A 49 2.08 -15.61 9.69
CA LEU A 49 2.59 -16.15 8.43
C LEU A 49 4.12 -16.03 8.34
N SER A 50 4.76 -17.00 7.68
CA SER A 50 6.23 -17.04 7.55
C SER A 50 6.74 -15.98 6.57
N LYS A 51 7.93 -15.43 6.85
CA LYS A 51 8.63 -14.52 5.91
C LYS A 51 9.66 -15.23 5.04
N ASP A 52 9.95 -16.49 5.32
CA ASP A 52 10.99 -17.26 4.63
C ASP A 52 10.51 -17.75 3.27
N ASP A 53 9.25 -18.20 3.21
CA ASP A 53 8.52 -18.47 1.97
C ASP A 53 7.35 -17.48 1.81
N PRO A 54 7.63 -16.26 1.32
CA PRO A 54 6.63 -15.21 1.27
C PRO A 54 5.54 -15.48 0.24
N PHE A 55 5.78 -16.24 -0.83
CA PHE A 55 4.73 -16.49 -1.84
C PHE A 55 3.72 -17.54 -1.36
N SER A 56 4.16 -18.63 -0.74
CA SER A 56 3.23 -19.55 -0.08
C SER A 56 2.45 -18.87 1.04
N SER A 57 3.11 -17.97 1.77
CA SER A 57 2.44 -17.13 2.78
C SER A 57 1.43 -16.17 2.18
N LEU A 58 1.68 -15.59 1.00
CA LEU A 58 0.66 -14.80 0.29
C LEU A 58 -0.51 -15.65 -0.18
N HIS A 59 -0.30 -16.90 -0.60
CA HIS A 59 -1.42 -17.79 -0.94
C HIS A 59 -2.32 -18.07 0.26
N LEU A 60 -1.73 -18.40 1.41
CA LEU A 60 -2.48 -18.56 2.67
C LEU A 60 -3.17 -17.26 3.08
N LEU A 61 -2.48 -16.12 2.96
CA LEU A 61 -3.05 -14.81 3.25
C LEU A 61 -4.24 -14.53 2.35
N ALA A 62 -4.16 -14.83 1.04
CA ALA A 62 -5.28 -14.62 0.14
C ALA A 62 -6.53 -15.38 0.59
N ASP A 63 -6.39 -16.63 1.02
CA ASP A 63 -7.52 -17.41 1.54
C ASP A 63 -8.07 -16.83 2.85
N ILE A 64 -7.21 -16.32 3.74
CA ILE A 64 -7.64 -15.59 4.96
C ILE A 64 -8.43 -14.32 4.60
N LEU A 65 -8.04 -13.63 3.53
CA LEU A 65 -8.65 -12.36 3.11
C LEU A 65 -9.90 -12.54 2.23
N ASP A 66 -10.35 -13.78 1.98
CA ASP A 66 -11.61 -14.02 1.25
C ASP A 66 -12.83 -13.54 2.08
N ASP A 67 -12.74 -13.58 3.41
CA ASP A 67 -13.81 -13.12 4.31
C ASP A 67 -13.76 -11.60 4.55
N LYS A 68 -12.55 -11.06 4.81
CA LYS A 68 -12.35 -9.65 5.14
C LYS A 68 -11.03 -9.12 4.57
N PRO A 69 -11.01 -7.94 3.91
CA PRO A 69 -9.77 -7.34 3.45
C PRO A 69 -8.85 -6.97 4.62
N LEU A 70 -7.54 -6.99 4.36
CA LEU A 70 -6.56 -6.49 5.30
C LEU A 70 -6.62 -4.96 5.28
N GLU A 71 -6.93 -4.39 6.43
CA GLU A 71 -6.90 -2.94 6.66
C GLU A 71 -5.49 -2.53 7.07
N VAL A 72 -4.88 -1.64 6.30
CA VAL A 72 -3.57 -1.08 6.60
C VAL A 72 -3.73 0.41 6.87
N GLU A 73 -3.23 0.85 8.02
CA GLU A 73 -3.27 2.26 8.42
C GLU A 73 -2.58 3.14 7.37
N TYR A 74 -3.25 4.25 7.02
CA TYR A 74 -2.75 5.22 6.06
C TYR A 74 -1.66 6.10 6.71
N ASP A 75 -0.46 6.13 6.14
CA ASP A 75 0.64 6.91 6.70
C ASP A 75 0.70 8.34 6.11
N ALA A 76 0.15 9.29 6.85
CA ALA A 76 0.16 10.71 6.49
C ALA A 76 1.58 11.29 6.34
N ASN A 77 2.58 10.73 7.02
CA ASN A 77 3.97 11.20 6.89
C ASN A 77 4.58 10.81 5.54
N VAL A 78 4.12 9.70 4.96
CA VAL A 78 4.54 9.24 3.62
C VAL A 78 3.94 10.14 2.56
N PHE A 79 2.60 10.26 2.54
CA PHE A 79 1.88 10.91 1.44
C PHE A 79 1.72 12.42 1.61
N GLY A 80 1.88 12.94 2.84
CA GLY A 80 1.87 14.38 3.12
C GLY A 80 0.49 14.96 3.40
N ALA A 81 -0.55 14.14 3.45
CA ALA A 81 -1.85 14.48 4.01
C ALA A 81 -2.45 13.25 4.69
N GLY A 82 -3.31 13.45 5.68
CA GLY A 82 -4.08 12.36 6.27
C GLY A 82 -5.21 11.88 5.35
N SER A 83 -5.63 10.64 5.57
CA SER A 83 -6.85 10.05 5.05
C SER A 83 -7.55 9.34 6.21
N GLU A 84 -8.86 9.52 6.34
CA GLU A 84 -9.67 8.73 7.29
C GLU A 84 -9.92 7.31 6.76
N VAL A 85 -9.70 7.10 5.47
CA VAL A 85 -9.87 5.81 4.81
C VAL A 85 -8.53 5.06 4.83
N PRO A 86 -8.47 3.85 5.43
CA PRO A 86 -7.28 3.02 5.39
C PRO A 86 -7.05 2.43 3.99
N ILE A 87 -5.86 1.86 3.78
CA ILE A 87 -5.57 1.11 2.56
C ILE A 87 -6.13 -0.30 2.72
N TYR A 88 -7.09 -0.65 1.88
CA TYR A 88 -7.67 -1.99 1.85
C TYR A 88 -6.93 -2.88 0.87
N LEU A 89 -6.42 -4.00 1.36
CA LEU A 89 -5.81 -5.05 0.56
C LEU A 89 -6.73 -6.29 0.56
N ASN A 90 -7.31 -6.62 -0.59
CA ASN A 90 -8.21 -7.77 -0.73
C ASN A 90 -7.46 -9.05 -1.16
N SER A 91 -8.14 -10.19 -1.04
CA SER A 91 -7.65 -11.50 -1.49
C SER A 91 -7.15 -11.48 -2.94
N GLN A 92 -7.91 -10.87 -3.87
CA GLN A 92 -7.54 -10.87 -5.29
C GLN A 92 -6.22 -10.12 -5.55
N ASP A 93 -5.97 -9.01 -4.87
CA ASP A 93 -4.73 -8.23 -4.98
C ASP A 93 -3.53 -9.03 -4.48
N VAL A 94 -3.72 -9.81 -3.40
CA VAL A 94 -2.69 -10.71 -2.88
C VAL A 94 -2.43 -11.87 -3.85
N ARG A 95 -3.48 -12.50 -4.40
CA ARG A 95 -3.34 -13.57 -5.42
C ARG A 95 -2.59 -13.07 -6.66
N LYS A 96 -2.92 -11.87 -7.14
CA LYS A 96 -2.24 -11.20 -8.27
C LYS A 96 -0.76 -10.96 -7.99
N LEU A 97 -0.43 -10.47 -6.80
CA LEU A 97 0.96 -10.27 -6.41
C LEU A 97 1.72 -11.60 -6.28
N ALA A 98 1.09 -12.64 -5.71
CA ALA A 98 1.69 -13.95 -5.55
C ALA A 98 2.00 -14.62 -6.90
N SER A 99 1.03 -14.61 -7.83
CA SER A 99 1.24 -15.16 -9.18
C SER A 99 2.28 -14.36 -9.96
N GLY A 100 2.24 -13.04 -9.82
CA GLY A 100 3.05 -12.09 -10.58
C GLY A 100 2.82 -12.14 -12.08
N THR A 101 1.61 -12.51 -12.49
CA THR A 101 1.19 -12.67 -13.90
C THR A 101 0.01 -11.76 -14.25
N GLN A 102 -0.32 -10.82 -13.37
CA GLN A 102 -1.47 -9.92 -13.51
C GLN A 102 -1.11 -8.50 -13.11
N GLU A 103 -1.94 -7.55 -13.54
CA GLU A 103 -1.76 -6.13 -13.25
C GLU A 103 -1.96 -5.86 -11.76
N LEU A 104 -1.08 -5.03 -11.20
CA LEU A 104 -1.16 -4.62 -9.81
C LEU A 104 -2.27 -3.60 -9.60
N ASN A 105 -2.96 -3.72 -8.46
CA ASN A 105 -3.94 -2.74 -8.01
C ASN A 105 -3.25 -1.56 -7.28
N ILE A 106 -3.96 -0.44 -7.16
CA ILE A 106 -3.51 0.78 -6.49
C ILE A 106 -3.04 0.52 -5.06
N SER A 107 -3.73 -0.34 -4.31
CA SER A 107 -3.37 -0.72 -2.94
C SER A 107 -1.94 -1.30 -2.88
N ILE A 108 -1.54 -2.11 -3.85
CA ILE A 108 -0.17 -2.68 -3.88
C ILE A 108 0.88 -1.58 -4.11
N ILE A 109 0.59 -0.61 -4.98
CA ILE A 109 1.49 0.50 -5.28
C ILE A 109 1.56 1.50 -4.10
N GLN A 110 0.45 1.75 -3.40
CA GLN A 110 0.43 2.55 -2.17
C GLN A 110 1.26 1.88 -1.07
N LEU A 111 1.07 0.58 -0.82
CA LEU A 111 1.87 -0.18 0.14
C LEU A 111 3.35 -0.22 -0.25
N TRP A 112 3.66 -0.37 -1.54
CA TRP A 112 5.04 -0.27 -2.01
C TRP A 112 5.65 1.11 -1.75
N THR A 113 4.86 2.17 -1.92
CA THR A 113 5.26 3.54 -1.65
C THR A 113 5.58 3.75 -0.16
N MET A 114 4.75 3.23 0.74
CA MET A 114 5.03 3.22 2.18
C MET A 114 6.30 2.44 2.52
N TYR A 115 6.48 1.26 1.91
CA TYR A 115 7.71 0.47 2.07
C TYR A 115 8.96 1.26 1.63
N MET A 116 8.90 1.90 0.45
CA MET A 116 10.02 2.68 -0.07
C MET A 116 10.32 3.91 0.78
N SER A 117 9.31 4.57 1.35
CA SER A 117 9.53 5.62 2.36
C SER A 117 10.29 5.08 3.57
N GLY A 118 9.88 3.93 4.12
CA GLY A 118 10.62 3.26 5.18
C GLY A 118 12.07 2.91 4.80
N VAL A 119 12.32 2.55 3.54
CA VAL A 119 13.69 2.35 3.02
C VAL A 119 14.47 3.65 2.99
N THR A 120 13.88 4.77 2.56
CA THR A 120 14.55 6.08 2.56
C THR A 120 14.92 6.53 3.98
N ASN A 121 14.03 6.31 4.96
CA ASN A 121 14.29 6.62 6.36
C ASN A 121 15.48 5.82 6.89
N LYS A 122 15.51 4.50 6.63
CA LYS A 122 16.64 3.63 7.03
C LYS A 122 17.97 4.00 6.38
N LEU A 123 17.93 4.63 5.20
CA LEU A 123 19.13 5.11 4.50
C LEU A 123 19.54 6.53 4.95
N GLY A 124 18.81 7.16 5.88
CA GLY A 124 19.07 8.54 6.31
C GLY A 124 18.74 9.59 5.24
N ARG A 125 17.78 9.29 4.36
CA ARG A 125 17.42 10.09 3.17
C ARG A 125 15.95 10.50 3.14
N SER A 126 15.31 10.53 4.31
CA SER A 126 13.90 10.91 4.46
C SER A 126 13.59 12.30 3.90
N ASP A 127 14.57 13.21 3.91
CA ASP A 127 14.40 14.58 3.42
C ASP A 127 14.62 14.74 1.91
N ASP A 128 15.27 13.75 1.28
CA ASP A 128 15.53 13.79 -0.16
C ASP A 128 14.29 13.43 -0.98
N TYR A 129 13.48 12.48 -0.50
CA TYR A 129 12.42 11.87 -1.30
C TYR A 129 11.03 12.17 -0.74
N GLY A 130 10.14 12.64 -1.62
CA GLY A 130 8.72 12.79 -1.39
C GLY A 130 7.93 11.77 -2.20
N PHE A 131 6.81 11.32 -1.65
CA PHE A 131 5.93 10.38 -2.32
C PHE A 131 4.52 10.97 -2.39
N ILE A 132 3.91 10.85 -3.57
CA ILE A 132 2.54 11.26 -3.82
C ILE A 132 1.69 9.99 -3.92
N ASP A 133 0.51 10.03 -3.31
CA ASP A 133 -0.44 8.93 -3.40
C ASP A 133 -0.98 8.82 -4.83
N PRO A 134 -0.90 7.66 -5.50
CA PRO A 134 -1.55 7.46 -6.79
C PRO A 134 -3.05 7.79 -6.78
N GLN A 135 -3.74 7.71 -5.63
CA GLN A 135 -5.16 8.05 -5.52
C GLN A 135 -5.42 9.56 -5.67
N ASP A 136 -4.49 10.41 -5.23
CA ASP A 136 -4.60 11.87 -5.33
C ASP A 136 -4.50 12.38 -6.77
N ILE A 137 -3.76 11.64 -7.60
CA ILE A 137 -3.49 11.98 -9.00
C ILE A 137 -4.15 11.00 -9.97
N HIS A 138 -5.15 10.26 -9.50
CA HIS A 138 -5.86 9.28 -10.32
C HIS A 138 -6.58 9.95 -11.50
N GLU A 139 -6.67 9.26 -12.65
CA GLU A 139 -7.22 9.83 -13.89
C GLU A 139 -8.71 10.24 -13.80
N SER A 140 -9.42 9.74 -12.80
CA SER A 140 -10.82 10.11 -12.52
C SER A 140 -10.97 11.44 -11.77
N ASN A 141 -9.88 11.95 -11.19
CA ASN A 141 -9.92 13.20 -10.44
C ASN A 141 -9.89 14.38 -11.43
N ASP A 142 -10.60 15.44 -11.09
CA ASP A 142 -10.57 16.66 -11.88
C ASP A 142 -9.24 17.43 -11.71
N PHE A 143 -9.08 18.43 -12.58
CA PHE A 143 -7.90 19.28 -12.60
C PHE A 143 -7.66 19.98 -11.26
N ASP A 144 -8.70 20.54 -10.63
CA ASP A 144 -8.58 21.35 -9.42
C ASP A 144 -8.18 20.51 -8.21
N HIS A 145 -8.71 19.29 -8.12
CA HIS A 145 -8.32 18.30 -7.13
C HIS A 145 -6.84 17.97 -7.26
N ILE A 146 -6.40 17.52 -8.45
CA ILE A 146 -5.00 17.16 -8.70
C ILE A 146 -4.10 18.36 -8.39
N ASN A 147 -4.44 19.55 -8.91
CA ASN A 147 -3.68 20.76 -8.70
C ASN A 147 -3.51 21.10 -7.21
N THR A 148 -4.60 21.07 -6.44
CA THR A 148 -4.59 21.36 -5.00
C THR A 148 -3.70 20.37 -4.24
N ARG A 149 -3.84 19.07 -4.53
CA ARG A 149 -3.01 18.01 -3.92
C ARG A 149 -1.52 18.17 -4.24
N MET A 150 -1.20 18.56 -5.46
CA MET A 150 0.19 18.82 -5.85
C MET A 150 0.77 20.04 -5.14
N ILE A 151 -0.02 21.12 -5.01
CA ILE A 151 0.41 22.32 -4.30
C ILE A 151 0.74 22.00 -2.83
N SER A 152 -0.13 21.29 -2.11
CA SER A 152 0.13 20.91 -0.73
C SER A 152 1.37 20.02 -0.60
N SER A 153 1.54 19.08 -1.53
CA SER A 153 2.65 18.13 -1.50
C SER A 153 4.01 18.79 -1.74
N PHE A 154 4.08 19.75 -2.66
CA PHE A 154 5.30 20.48 -3.00
C PHE A 154 5.79 21.42 -1.89
N ARG A 155 4.91 21.83 -0.97
CA ARG A 155 5.29 22.59 0.23
C ARG A 155 6.15 21.78 1.21
N ARG A 156 6.14 20.44 1.11
CA ARG A 156 6.99 19.56 1.92
C ARG A 156 8.49 19.71 1.62
N GLY A 157 8.86 20.38 0.52
CA GLY A 157 10.25 20.77 0.25
C GLY A 157 11.20 19.60 -0.03
N LYS A 158 10.68 18.43 -0.47
CA LYS A 158 11.51 17.28 -0.82
C LYS A 158 12.28 17.57 -2.11
N LYS A 159 13.48 16.99 -2.24
CA LYS A 159 14.33 17.22 -3.42
C LYS A 159 13.77 16.52 -4.66
N ILE A 160 13.34 15.26 -4.50
CA ILE A 160 12.80 14.43 -5.58
C ILE A 160 11.44 13.88 -5.15
N TYR A 161 10.42 14.07 -5.99
CA TYR A 161 9.09 13.52 -5.80
C TYR A 161 8.86 12.31 -6.71
N PHE A 162 8.31 11.23 -6.15
CA PHE A 162 7.79 10.07 -6.88
C PHE A 162 6.27 10.13 -6.96
N LEU A 163 5.76 10.05 -8.19
CA LEU A 163 4.34 10.10 -8.53
C LEU A 163 4.00 8.83 -9.33
N PRO A 164 3.68 7.71 -8.67
CA PRO A 164 3.08 6.57 -9.35
C PRO A 164 1.72 7.00 -9.92
N TYR A 165 1.50 6.75 -11.19
CA TYR A 165 0.29 7.18 -11.90
C TYR A 165 -0.31 6.01 -12.66
N ILE A 166 -1.64 5.88 -12.62
CA ILE A 166 -2.38 4.88 -13.38
C ILE A 166 -3.37 5.57 -14.32
N SER A 167 -3.37 5.13 -15.58
CA SER A 167 -4.40 5.50 -16.56
C SER A 167 -4.71 4.35 -17.48
N GLY A 168 -6.00 4.03 -17.65
CA GLY A 168 -6.46 2.95 -18.51
C GLY A 168 -5.78 1.62 -18.20
N ARG A 169 -5.67 1.28 -16.90
CA ARG A 169 -4.98 0.08 -16.37
C ARG A 169 -3.47 0.01 -16.60
N HIS A 170 -2.84 1.10 -17.02
CA HIS A 170 -1.40 1.15 -17.25
C HIS A 170 -0.69 2.01 -16.20
N TRP A 171 0.19 1.37 -15.41
CA TRP A 171 1.03 2.05 -14.44
C TRP A 171 2.23 2.74 -15.08
N GLN A 172 2.49 3.96 -14.64
CA GLN A 172 3.56 4.84 -15.07
C GLN A 172 4.15 5.52 -13.84
N LEU A 173 5.34 6.10 -13.99
CA LEU A 173 6.00 6.82 -12.89
C LEU A 173 6.50 8.17 -13.36
N LEU A 174 6.09 9.22 -12.67
CA LEU A 174 6.71 10.53 -12.78
C LEU A 174 7.71 10.70 -11.63
N VAL A 175 8.94 11.09 -11.98
CA VAL A 175 9.98 11.48 -11.02
C VAL A 175 10.36 12.91 -11.31
N MET A 176 10.22 13.81 -10.32
CA MET A 176 10.45 15.24 -10.56
C MET A 176 11.25 15.91 -9.45
N SER A 177 12.04 16.91 -9.83
CA SER A 177 12.73 17.83 -8.93
C SER A 177 12.39 19.25 -9.32
N MET A 178 11.73 19.98 -8.42
CA MET A 178 11.47 21.41 -8.64
C MET A 178 12.77 22.23 -8.55
N GLN A 179 13.69 21.81 -7.69
CA GLN A 179 14.97 22.50 -7.49
C GLN A 179 15.86 22.39 -8.74
N ASP A 180 15.92 21.19 -9.33
CA ASP A 180 16.74 20.90 -10.51
C ASP A 180 15.97 21.08 -11.83
N ASN A 181 14.72 21.54 -11.75
CA ASN A 181 13.85 21.90 -12.86
C ASN A 181 13.58 20.78 -13.89
N TYR A 182 13.31 19.54 -13.42
CA TYR A 182 12.97 18.42 -14.31
C TYR A 182 11.73 17.63 -13.87
N ALA A 183 11.06 17.04 -14.85
CA ALA A 183 9.95 16.09 -14.71
C ALA A 183 10.19 14.90 -15.65
N LEU A 184 10.63 13.77 -15.11
CA LEU A 184 11.00 12.56 -15.85
C LEU A 184 9.81 11.60 -15.91
N TRP A 185 9.35 11.31 -17.12
CA TRP A 185 8.25 10.38 -17.35
C TRP A 185 8.79 8.99 -17.70
N PHE A 186 8.57 8.04 -16.80
CA PHE A 186 8.88 6.63 -16.99
C PHE A 186 7.61 5.89 -17.40
N CYS A 187 7.67 5.22 -18.56
CA CYS A 187 6.58 4.43 -19.07
C CYS A 187 7.13 3.22 -19.83
N SER A 188 6.75 2.01 -19.39
CA SER A 188 7.24 0.74 -19.94
C SER A 188 6.71 0.46 -21.34
N LEU A 189 5.69 1.20 -21.79
CA LEU A 189 5.17 1.19 -23.16
C LEU A 189 5.65 2.39 -24.00
N HIS A 190 6.42 3.31 -23.40
CA HIS A 190 6.86 4.58 -24.00
C HIS A 190 5.72 5.51 -24.45
N ARG A 191 4.57 5.44 -23.78
CA ARG A 191 3.48 6.40 -23.96
C ARG A 191 3.84 7.75 -23.32
N PRO A 192 3.46 8.89 -23.93
CA PRO A 192 3.69 10.20 -23.35
C PRO A 192 2.86 10.40 -22.07
N PRO A 193 3.22 11.40 -21.22
CA PRO A 193 2.38 11.79 -20.08
C PRO A 193 1.02 12.31 -20.55
N PRO A 194 -0.09 12.01 -19.83
CA PRO A 194 -1.39 12.61 -20.10
C PRO A 194 -1.35 14.13 -20.00
N THR A 195 -1.98 14.82 -20.96
CA THR A 195 -1.96 16.29 -21.02
C THR A 195 -2.60 16.94 -19.80
N GLN A 196 -3.70 16.40 -19.29
CA GLN A 196 -4.40 16.95 -18.12
C GLN A 196 -3.54 16.87 -16.85
N LEU A 197 -2.94 15.70 -16.57
CA LEU A 197 -2.00 15.53 -15.46
C LEU A 197 -0.83 16.51 -15.57
N LYS A 198 -0.23 16.60 -16.76
CA LYS A 198 0.89 17.51 -17.04
C LYS A 198 0.50 18.97 -16.77
N GLN A 199 -0.67 19.41 -17.23
CA GLN A 199 -1.17 20.76 -17.00
C GLN A 199 -1.43 21.04 -15.51
N ALA A 200 -2.09 20.11 -14.80
CA ALA A 200 -2.37 20.27 -13.37
C ALA A 200 -1.07 20.42 -12.55
N ILE A 201 -0.05 19.61 -12.87
CA ILE A 201 1.27 19.70 -12.25
C ILE A 201 1.97 21.02 -12.61
N ASP A 202 2.03 21.38 -13.89
CA ASP A 202 2.67 22.63 -14.33
C ASP A 202 2.05 23.85 -13.64
N CYS A 203 0.72 23.89 -13.50
CA CYS A 203 0.00 24.96 -12.81
C CYS A 203 0.21 24.97 -11.29
N SER A 204 0.47 23.80 -10.68
CA SER A 204 0.67 23.70 -9.23
C SER A 204 2.01 24.27 -8.76
N ILE A 205 3.03 24.26 -9.63
CA ILE A 205 4.40 24.64 -9.27
C ILE A 205 4.48 26.11 -8.83
N PRO A 206 4.05 27.12 -9.62
CA PRO A 206 4.11 28.52 -9.19
C PRO A 206 3.31 28.80 -7.91
N ALA A 207 2.11 28.23 -7.79
CA ALA A 207 1.26 28.37 -6.61
C ALA A 207 1.94 27.82 -5.35
N SER A 208 2.59 26.66 -5.45
CA SER A 208 3.37 26.07 -4.36
C SER A 208 4.58 26.91 -3.95
N MET A 209 5.24 27.58 -4.91
CA MET A 209 6.36 28.49 -4.65
C MET A 209 5.87 29.73 -3.91
N MET A 210 4.80 30.37 -4.39
CA MET A 210 4.21 31.57 -3.78
C MET A 210 3.75 31.31 -2.34
N MET A 211 3.02 30.22 -2.09
CA MET A 211 2.60 29.85 -0.73
C MET A 211 3.75 29.44 0.17
N GLY A 212 4.89 29.06 -0.39
CA GLY A 212 6.14 28.84 0.34
C GLY A 212 7.00 30.10 0.51
N GLY A 213 6.49 31.29 0.17
CA GLY A 213 7.23 32.56 0.25
C GLY A 213 8.37 32.70 -0.77
N ARG A 214 8.40 31.86 -1.81
CA ARG A 214 9.44 31.88 -2.86
C ARG A 214 8.99 32.73 -4.04
N SER A 215 9.91 33.54 -4.57
CA SER A 215 9.66 34.37 -5.76
C SER A 215 9.47 33.53 -7.01
N ILE A 216 8.47 33.87 -7.81
CA ILE A 216 8.19 33.27 -9.13
C ILE A 216 8.84 34.05 -10.28
N VAL A 217 9.44 35.21 -10.02
CA VAL A 217 9.94 36.14 -11.06
C VAL A 217 10.98 35.48 -11.98
N ASN A 218 11.74 34.51 -11.46
CA ASN A 218 12.73 33.74 -12.22
C ASN A 218 12.37 32.25 -12.34
N SER A 219 11.11 31.86 -12.11
CA SER A 219 10.72 30.45 -12.17
C SER A 219 10.83 29.95 -13.60
N ARG A 220 11.70 28.96 -13.82
CA ARG A 220 11.83 28.29 -15.11
C ARG A 220 10.66 27.32 -15.30
N LYS A 221 10.23 27.17 -16.55
CA LYS A 221 9.30 26.09 -16.90
C LYS A 221 9.99 24.75 -16.67
N ILE A 222 9.30 23.83 -16.01
CA ILE A 222 9.81 22.49 -15.71
C ILE A 222 10.14 21.75 -17.01
N ALA A 223 11.30 21.09 -17.05
CA ALA A 223 11.72 20.32 -18.21
C ALA A 223 11.11 18.91 -18.17
N TRP A 224 10.06 18.69 -18.96
CA TRP A 224 9.45 17.36 -19.14
C TRP A 224 10.29 16.50 -20.08
N ILE A 225 10.70 15.32 -19.60
CA ILE A 225 11.56 14.39 -20.33
C ILE A 225 10.92 13.01 -20.29
N SER A 226 10.46 12.51 -21.44
CA SER A 226 10.04 11.12 -21.58
C SER A 226 11.27 10.23 -21.75
N LEU A 227 11.53 9.36 -20.79
CA LEU A 227 12.72 8.51 -20.83
C LEU A 227 12.51 7.32 -21.76
N LYS A 228 13.51 7.02 -22.60
CA LYS A 228 13.62 5.76 -23.33
C LYS A 228 14.13 4.66 -22.39
N CYS A 229 13.31 4.31 -21.40
CA CYS A 229 13.60 3.34 -20.34
C CYS A 229 13.14 1.92 -20.67
N ASN A 230 13.34 0.99 -19.72
CA ASN A 230 13.01 -0.43 -19.90
C ASN A 230 11.60 -0.61 -20.49
N ARG A 231 11.49 -1.45 -21.52
CA ARG A 231 10.22 -1.74 -22.20
C ARG A 231 9.66 -3.08 -21.72
N GLN A 232 8.40 -3.12 -21.32
CA GLN A 232 7.76 -4.38 -20.93
C GLN A 232 7.50 -5.28 -22.15
N ASN A 233 7.50 -6.59 -21.93
CA ASN A 233 7.23 -7.57 -22.97
C ASN A 233 5.74 -7.91 -23.05
N GLY A 234 5.09 -8.11 -21.90
CA GLY A 234 3.68 -8.44 -21.80
C GLY A 234 2.78 -7.22 -21.59
N SER A 235 1.59 -7.48 -21.06
CA SER A 235 0.55 -6.49 -20.81
C SER A 235 0.45 -6.03 -19.35
N TYR A 236 0.96 -6.82 -18.40
CA TYR A 236 0.62 -6.66 -16.98
C TYR A 236 1.76 -6.10 -16.12
N GLU A 237 2.99 -6.03 -16.65
CA GLU A 237 4.19 -5.83 -15.85
C GLU A 237 4.40 -4.38 -15.38
N CYS A 238 3.64 -3.44 -15.92
CA CYS A 238 3.82 -2.00 -15.71
C CYS A 238 3.92 -1.60 -14.22
N GLY A 239 3.11 -2.20 -13.34
CA GLY A 239 3.18 -1.94 -11.90
C GLY A 239 4.51 -2.38 -11.28
N TYR A 240 5.03 -3.54 -11.68
CA TYR A 240 6.34 -4.01 -11.22
C TYR A 240 7.49 -3.16 -11.75
N TYR A 241 7.34 -2.58 -12.95
CA TYR A 241 8.34 -1.65 -13.50
C TYR A 241 8.38 -0.35 -12.68
N VAL A 242 7.22 0.19 -12.29
CA VAL A 242 7.15 1.33 -11.35
C VAL A 242 7.86 1.02 -10.04
N MET A 243 7.54 -0.13 -9.43
CA MET A 243 8.18 -0.57 -8.18
C MET A 243 9.70 -0.72 -8.34
N TYR A 244 10.16 -1.30 -9.46
CA TYR A 244 11.57 -1.48 -9.79
C TYR A 244 12.30 -0.13 -9.94
N TRP A 245 11.74 0.81 -10.71
CA TRP A 245 12.38 2.11 -10.91
C TRP A 245 12.50 2.91 -9.61
N MET A 246 11.45 2.94 -8.79
CA MET A 246 11.51 3.57 -7.45
C MET A 246 12.64 2.97 -6.62
N THR A 247 12.76 1.63 -6.62
CA THR A 247 13.80 0.91 -5.88
C THR A 247 15.18 1.23 -6.37
N TYR A 248 15.39 1.17 -7.68
CA TYR A 248 16.69 1.40 -8.28
C TYR A 248 17.16 2.84 -8.04
N ILE A 249 16.27 3.82 -8.19
CA ILE A 249 16.58 5.24 -7.94
C ILE A 249 16.97 5.46 -6.49
N ILE A 250 16.15 5.00 -5.53
CA ILE A 250 16.36 5.23 -4.10
C ILE A 250 17.62 4.51 -3.61
N ARG A 251 17.78 3.23 -3.95
CA ARG A 251 18.91 2.43 -3.46
C ARG A 251 20.23 2.86 -4.09
N SER A 252 20.24 3.22 -5.37
CA SER A 252 21.44 3.70 -6.07
C SER A 252 21.67 5.21 -5.94
N HIS A 253 20.82 5.93 -5.19
CA HIS A 253 20.90 7.37 -4.98
C HIS A 253 21.03 8.16 -6.29
N ILE A 254 20.18 7.84 -7.26
CA ILE A 254 20.22 8.50 -8.56
C ILE A 254 19.54 9.86 -8.43
N THR A 255 20.31 10.93 -8.65
CA THR A 255 19.83 12.31 -8.62
C THR A 255 20.09 13.07 -9.92
N SER A 256 20.88 12.48 -10.83
CA SER A 256 21.30 13.10 -12.09
C SER A 256 21.66 12.05 -13.15
N ARG A 257 21.99 12.52 -14.37
CA ARG A 257 22.37 11.69 -15.51
C ARG A 257 21.31 10.63 -15.87
N TRP A 258 20.04 11.00 -15.68
CA TRP A 258 18.87 10.16 -15.86
C TRP A 258 18.86 9.45 -17.21
N GLU A 259 19.02 10.20 -18.30
CA GLU A 259 19.07 9.62 -19.63
C GLU A 259 20.21 8.62 -19.79
N THR A 260 21.42 8.87 -19.27
CA THR A 260 22.50 7.88 -19.35
C THR A 260 22.21 6.63 -18.51
N ARG A 261 21.60 6.78 -17.33
CA ARG A 261 21.32 5.67 -16.41
C ARG A 261 20.15 4.80 -16.84
N PHE A 262 19.18 5.38 -17.55
CA PHE A 262 17.94 4.72 -17.93
C PHE A 262 17.76 4.52 -19.42
N LYS A 263 18.66 5.00 -20.29
CA LYS A 263 18.60 4.77 -21.75
C LYS A 263 18.88 3.31 -22.07
N THR A 264 17.82 2.52 -22.00
CA THR A 264 17.75 1.14 -22.44
C THR A 264 16.32 0.84 -22.80
N THR A 265 16.09 0.09 -23.88
CA THR A 265 14.77 -0.44 -24.21
C THR A 265 14.65 -1.92 -23.84
N THR A 266 15.67 -2.50 -23.21
CA THR A 266 15.61 -3.88 -22.76
C THR A 266 14.61 -4.02 -21.62
N PRO A 267 13.86 -5.14 -21.56
CA PRO A 267 13.01 -5.43 -20.41
C PRO A 267 13.81 -5.45 -19.11
N VAL A 268 13.14 -5.14 -17.99
CA VAL A 268 13.73 -5.37 -16.67
C VAL A 268 13.95 -6.89 -16.52
N PRO A 269 15.13 -7.35 -16.08
CA PRO A 269 15.39 -8.78 -15.92
C PRO A 269 14.39 -9.44 -14.97
N GLU A 270 13.93 -10.65 -15.30
CA GLU A 270 12.96 -11.40 -14.49
C GLU A 270 13.44 -11.58 -13.05
N LYS A 271 14.73 -11.84 -12.84
CA LYS A 271 15.33 -11.94 -11.49
C LYS A 271 15.16 -10.65 -10.68
N SER A 272 15.23 -9.49 -11.32
CA SER A 272 15.00 -8.19 -10.66
C SER A 272 13.53 -8.00 -10.30
N LEU A 273 12.61 -8.38 -11.19
CA LEU A 273 11.17 -8.34 -10.89
C LEU A 273 10.79 -9.31 -9.76
N LEU A 274 11.37 -10.52 -9.76
CA LEU A 274 11.20 -11.51 -8.72
C LEU A 274 11.71 -11.01 -7.36
N PHE A 275 12.84 -10.31 -7.33
CA PHE A 275 13.37 -9.68 -6.11
C PHE A 275 12.40 -8.64 -5.55
N ILE A 276 11.87 -7.77 -6.41
CA ILE A 276 10.88 -6.75 -6.02
C ILE A 276 9.60 -7.39 -5.49
N ARG A 277 9.09 -8.42 -6.17
CA ARG A 277 7.90 -9.16 -5.77
C ARG A 277 8.08 -9.85 -4.42
N ASN A 278 9.24 -10.46 -4.19
CA ASN A 278 9.59 -11.04 -2.89
C ASN A 278 9.64 -9.99 -1.77
N ALA A 279 10.23 -8.82 -2.03
CA ALA A 279 10.27 -7.74 -1.04
C ALA A 279 8.86 -7.23 -0.70
N ALA A 280 7.99 -7.06 -1.71
CA ALA A 280 6.60 -6.66 -1.52
C ALA A 280 5.82 -7.72 -0.72
N ALA A 281 5.97 -8.99 -1.07
CA ALA A 281 5.34 -10.10 -0.37
C ALA A 281 5.75 -10.17 1.11
N LYS A 282 7.05 -10.05 1.41
CA LYS A 282 7.56 -9.99 2.79
C LYS A 282 7.03 -8.79 3.56
N TYR A 283 6.85 -7.65 2.90
CA TYR A 283 6.29 -6.46 3.52
C TYR A 283 4.80 -6.64 3.87
N ILE A 284 4.00 -7.18 2.94
CA ILE A 284 2.58 -7.48 3.17
C ILE A 284 2.39 -8.51 4.29
N VAL A 285 3.17 -9.61 4.26
CA VAL A 285 3.18 -10.60 5.36
C VAL A 285 3.53 -9.95 6.69
N ARG A 286 4.48 -9.00 6.70
CA ARG A 286 4.83 -8.27 7.92
C ARG A 286 3.65 -7.41 8.41
N LEU A 287 2.99 -6.68 7.52
CA LEU A 287 1.84 -5.85 7.86
C LEU A 287 0.71 -6.68 8.46
N TYR A 288 0.39 -7.81 7.82
CA TYR A 288 -0.57 -8.76 8.36
C TYR A 288 -0.14 -9.25 9.75
N ASN A 289 1.10 -9.71 9.94
CA ASN A 289 1.52 -10.20 11.26
C ASN A 289 1.54 -9.11 12.36
N SER A 290 1.54 -7.83 12.00
CA SER A 290 1.57 -6.71 12.96
C SER A 290 0.21 -6.04 13.18
N SER A 291 -0.81 -6.36 12.38
CA SER A 291 -2.17 -5.83 12.55
C SER A 291 -3.00 -6.61 13.57
#